data_AF-A0A2S4PJI8-F1
#
_entry.id   AF-A0A2S4PJI8-F1
#
_cell.length_a   1.000
_cell.length_b   1.000
_cell.length_c   1.000
_cell.angle_alpha   90.00
_cell.angle_beta   90.00
_cell.angle_gamma   90.00
#
_symmetry.space_group_name_H-M   'P 1'
#
loop_
_entity.id
_entity.type
_entity.pdbx_description
1 polymer ?
#
loop_
_entity_poly.entity_id
_entity_poly.type
_entity_poly.pdbx_seq_one_letter_code
_entity_poly.pdbx_strand_id
1 'polypeptide(L)'
;CTDDSVCRIPAQSQLANLVRRTALIIWDEVTMQSKHNFSAVEKVLRDLCDGNELFGAIPVLLGGDFAQILPVVLRGRREQVVNACIRCWPGWSSVKPLFLAQNMRVISGPENQRFAEWLSALSYTPSMYGSLDIPELMKTTNDRTVFRDFVYPARPLQSLDSSIFHDRAILSPRNDLVHHSMMK
;
A
#
# COMPACT_ATOMS: atom_id res chain seq x y z
N CYS A 1 -10.77 -13.63 5.55
CA CYS A 1 -10.15 -14.83 6.13
C CYS A 1 -10.12 -14.72 7.65
N THR A 2 -10.21 -15.86 8.33
CA THR A 2 -10.13 -16.08 9.78
C THR A 2 -8.87 -16.90 10.11
N ASP A 3 -8.58 -17.15 11.39
CA ASP A 3 -7.40 -17.93 11.79
C ASP A 3 -7.38 -19.38 11.26
N ASP A 4 -8.56 -19.94 11.01
CA ASP A 4 -8.76 -21.29 10.43
C ASP A 4 -8.83 -21.28 8.90
N SER A 5 -8.62 -20.14 8.26
CA SER A 5 -8.58 -20.08 6.80
C SER A 5 -7.42 -20.90 6.26
N VAL A 6 -7.74 -21.69 5.23
CA VAL A 6 -6.82 -22.57 4.52
C VAL A 6 -6.92 -22.30 3.03
N CYS A 7 -5.79 -22.28 2.35
CA CYS A 7 -5.75 -22.33 0.89
C CYS A 7 -5.74 -23.82 0.48
N ARG A 8 -6.46 -24.21 -0.57
CA ARG A 8 -6.48 -25.60 -1.03
C ARG A 8 -5.71 -25.72 -2.33
N ILE A 9 -4.52 -26.31 -2.25
CA ILE A 9 -3.71 -26.67 -3.41
C ILE A 9 -3.51 -28.19 -3.35
N PRO A 10 -4.03 -28.97 -4.32
CA PRO A 10 -3.80 -30.41 -4.35
C PRO A 10 -2.31 -30.72 -4.46
N ALA A 11 -1.81 -31.64 -3.63
CA ALA A 11 -0.39 -31.95 -3.54
C ALA A 11 0.24 -32.41 -4.87
N GLN A 12 -0.55 -33.05 -5.74
CA GLN A 12 -0.13 -33.53 -7.06
C GLN A 12 -0.39 -32.54 -8.20
N SER A 13 -0.86 -31.33 -7.90
CA SER A 13 -1.13 -30.32 -8.93
C SER A 13 0.16 -29.75 -9.54
N GLN A 14 0.06 -29.23 -10.77
CA GLN A 14 1.15 -28.49 -11.40
C GLN A 14 1.58 -27.27 -10.55
N LEU A 15 0.63 -26.60 -9.89
CA LEU A 15 0.92 -25.49 -8.99
C LEU A 15 1.73 -25.94 -7.77
N ALA A 16 1.40 -27.07 -7.15
CA ALA A 16 2.18 -27.62 -6.04
C ALA A 16 3.63 -27.94 -6.48
N ASN A 17 3.80 -28.52 -7.68
CA ASN A 17 5.12 -28.79 -8.23
C ASN A 17 5.91 -27.52 -8.55
N LEU A 18 5.24 -26.45 -8.99
CA LEU A 18 5.86 -25.15 -9.18
C LEU A 18 6.35 -24.60 -7.83
N VAL A 19 5.49 -24.60 -6.81
CA VAL A 19 5.83 -24.14 -5.46
C VAL A 19 7.06 -24.87 -4.90
N ARG A 20 7.12 -26.20 -5.01
CA ARG A 20 8.28 -26.98 -4.53
C ARG A 20 9.59 -26.66 -5.23
N ARG A 21 9.53 -26.11 -6.45
CA ARG A 21 10.71 -25.72 -7.25
C ARG A 21 11.06 -24.25 -7.08
N THR A 22 10.26 -23.49 -6.33
CA THR A 22 10.47 -22.06 -6.12
C THR A 22 11.69 -21.84 -5.22
N ALA A 23 12.63 -21.03 -5.70
CA ALA A 23 13.84 -20.67 -4.95
C ALA A 23 13.67 -19.41 -4.08
N LEU A 24 12.68 -18.57 -4.39
CA LEU A 24 12.40 -17.32 -3.67
C LEU A 24 10.96 -16.89 -3.93
N ILE A 25 10.28 -16.43 -2.87
CA ILE A 25 9.00 -15.74 -2.96
C ILE A 25 9.22 -14.27 -2.65
N ILE A 26 8.72 -13.39 -3.52
CA ILE A 26 8.67 -11.95 -3.26
C ILE A 26 7.21 -11.59 -3.06
N TRP A 27 6.89 -11.05 -1.87
CA TRP A 27 5.54 -10.64 -1.53
C TRP A 27 5.52 -9.12 -1.33
N ASP A 28 5.10 -8.41 -2.38
CA ASP A 28 4.99 -6.95 -2.36
C ASP A 28 3.68 -6.47 -1.69
N GLU A 29 3.70 -5.25 -1.17
CA GLU A 29 2.60 -4.60 -0.45
C GLU A 29 1.98 -5.45 0.69
N VAL A 30 2.86 -6.10 1.46
CA VAL A 30 2.46 -6.99 2.55
C VAL A 30 1.72 -6.27 3.68
N THR A 31 1.94 -4.97 3.84
CA THR A 31 1.34 -4.11 4.88
C THR A 31 -0.17 -3.99 4.74
N MET A 32 -0.68 -4.08 3.50
CA MET A 32 -2.10 -4.05 3.18
C MET A 32 -2.76 -5.43 3.35
N GLN A 33 -1.99 -6.50 3.53
CA GLN A 33 -2.50 -7.86 3.66
C GLN A 33 -2.91 -8.18 5.09
N SER A 34 -4.04 -8.87 5.22
CA SER A 34 -4.43 -9.43 6.52
C SER A 34 -3.49 -10.56 6.93
N LYS A 35 -3.10 -10.60 8.20
CA LYS A 35 -2.34 -11.70 8.79
C LYS A 35 -2.98 -13.06 8.57
N HIS A 36 -4.31 -13.13 8.41
CA HIS A 36 -5.01 -14.39 8.17
C HIS A 36 -4.73 -14.94 6.77
N ASN A 37 -4.67 -14.06 5.75
CA ASN A 37 -4.27 -14.45 4.40
C ASN A 37 -2.80 -14.91 4.39
N PHE A 38 -1.95 -14.15 5.08
CA PHE A 38 -0.54 -14.45 5.24
C PHE A 38 -0.31 -15.82 5.90
N SER A 39 -1.02 -16.08 6.99
CA SER A 39 -0.97 -17.36 7.73
C SER A 39 -1.51 -18.52 6.89
N ALA A 40 -2.58 -18.33 6.12
CA ALA A 40 -3.12 -19.37 5.24
C ALA A 40 -2.11 -19.77 4.15
N VAL A 41 -1.39 -18.79 3.58
CA VAL A 41 -0.33 -19.04 2.58
C VAL A 41 0.85 -19.75 3.23
N GLU A 42 1.33 -19.29 4.40
CA GLU A 42 2.43 -19.95 5.11
C GLU A 42 2.12 -21.42 5.42
N LYS A 43 0.94 -21.72 5.97
CA LYS A 43 0.50 -23.08 6.26
C LYS A 43 0.54 -23.97 5.02
N VAL A 44 0.00 -23.48 3.89
CA VAL A 44 -0.01 -24.25 2.65
C VAL A 44 1.38 -24.48 2.08
N LEU A 45 2.26 -23.48 2.13
CA LEU A 45 3.63 -23.64 1.65
C LEU A 45 4.39 -24.67 2.50
N ARG A 46 4.16 -24.65 3.82
CA ARG A 46 4.70 -25.64 4.75
C ARG A 46 4.18 -27.05 4.43
N ASP A 47 2.86 -27.20 4.26
CA ASP A 47 2.22 -28.47 3.94
C ASP A 47 2.66 -29.03 2.58
N LEU A 48 2.90 -28.18 1.58
CA LEU A 48 3.30 -28.62 0.24
C LEU A 48 4.76 -29.06 0.15
N CYS A 49 5.64 -28.48 0.97
CA CYS A 49 7.08 -28.73 0.93
C CYS A 49 7.54 -29.76 1.98
N ASP A 50 6.61 -30.41 2.68
CA ASP A 50 6.87 -31.41 3.73
C ASP A 50 7.87 -30.92 4.80
N GLY A 51 7.89 -29.61 5.06
CA GLY A 51 8.87 -28.96 5.93
C GLY A 51 8.26 -28.57 7.28
N ASN A 52 9.06 -28.62 8.36
CA ASN A 52 8.69 -28.02 9.65
C ASN A 52 9.08 -26.54 9.75
N GLU A 53 9.73 -26.00 8.73
CA GLU A 53 10.20 -24.62 8.68
C GLU A 53 9.13 -23.67 8.11
N LEU A 54 9.25 -22.39 8.46
CA LEU A 54 8.39 -21.35 7.92
C LEU A 54 8.43 -21.37 6.38
N PHE A 55 7.25 -21.25 5.76
CA PHE A 55 7.08 -21.26 4.30
C PHE A 55 7.66 -22.50 3.60
N GLY A 56 7.83 -23.62 4.29
CA GLY A 56 8.39 -24.83 3.69
C GLY A 56 9.87 -24.68 3.30
N ALA A 57 10.62 -23.87 4.06
CA ALA A 57 12.03 -23.53 3.81
C ALA A 57 12.28 -22.70 2.53
N ILE A 58 11.24 -22.25 1.84
CA ILE A 58 11.38 -21.33 0.72
C ILE A 58 11.71 -19.93 1.26
N PRO A 59 12.83 -19.30 0.85
CA PRO A 59 13.13 -17.93 1.22
C PRO A 59 11.99 -16.98 0.81
N VAL A 60 11.58 -16.08 1.70
CA VAL A 60 10.52 -15.10 1.44
C VAL A 60 11.06 -13.69 1.71
N LEU A 61 10.97 -12.83 0.69
CA LEU A 61 11.21 -11.40 0.80
C LEU A 61 9.87 -10.67 0.87
N LEU A 62 9.61 -10.00 1.99
CA LEU A 62 8.43 -9.19 2.19
C LEU A 62 8.73 -7.73 1.81
N GLY A 63 8.00 -7.22 0.83
CA GLY A 63 8.02 -5.82 0.41
C GLY A 63 6.79 -5.08 0.93
N GLY A 64 6.95 -3.78 1.18
CA GLY A 64 5.86 -2.90 1.56
C GLY A 64 6.36 -1.72 2.39
N ASP A 65 5.50 -0.73 2.54
CA ASP A 65 5.76 0.45 3.36
C ASP A 65 4.72 0.55 4.49
N PHE A 66 5.19 0.56 5.73
CA PHE A 66 4.33 0.65 6.92
C PHE A 66 3.70 2.04 7.10
N ALA A 67 4.10 3.04 6.29
CA ALA A 67 3.42 4.32 6.17
C ALA A 67 2.20 4.25 5.22
N GLN A 68 1.94 3.11 4.56
CA GLN A 68 0.74 2.90 3.75
C GLN A 68 -0.48 2.53 4.59
N ILE A 69 -1.60 2.31 3.90
CA ILE A 69 -2.88 1.95 4.51
C ILE A 69 -2.83 0.56 5.17
N LEU A 70 -3.51 0.45 6.31
CA LEU A 70 -3.68 -0.81 7.03
C LEU A 70 -4.61 -1.77 6.28
N PRO A 71 -4.60 -3.08 6.61
CA PRO A 71 -5.51 -4.03 6.02
C PRO A 71 -6.97 -3.64 6.22
N VAL A 72 -7.78 -3.83 5.17
CA VAL A 72 -9.20 -3.51 5.22
C VAL A 72 -9.95 -4.60 6.00
N VAL A 73 -10.58 -4.22 7.12
CA VAL A 73 -11.50 -5.06 7.87
C VAL A 73 -12.91 -4.49 7.73
N LEU A 74 -13.77 -5.19 6.99
CA LEU A 74 -15.14 -4.74 6.74
C LEU A 74 -15.90 -4.56 8.05
N ARG A 75 -16.39 -3.34 8.30
CA ARG A 75 -17.09 -2.94 9.54
C ARG A 75 -16.26 -3.22 10.81
N GLY A 76 -14.94 -3.31 10.66
CA GLY A 76 -14.01 -3.57 11.76
C GLY A 76 -13.80 -2.34 12.63
N ARG A 77 -13.69 -2.57 13.94
CA ARG A 77 -13.21 -1.57 14.90
C ARG A 77 -11.69 -1.46 14.84
N ARG A 78 -11.14 -0.41 15.46
CA ARG A 78 -9.69 -0.12 15.45
C ARG A 78 -8.86 -1.31 15.94
N GLU A 79 -9.28 -1.95 17.02
CA GLU A 79 -8.62 -3.13 17.58
C GLU A 79 -8.60 -4.32 16.62
N GLN A 80 -9.66 -4.49 15.80
CA GLN A 80 -9.74 -5.55 14.81
C GLN A 80 -8.83 -5.28 13.62
N VAL A 81 -8.72 -4.01 13.20
CA VAL A 81 -7.78 -3.59 12.14
C VAL A 81 -6.34 -3.79 12.59
N VAL A 82 -5.99 -3.36 13.79
CA VAL A 82 -4.65 -3.58 14.37
C VAL A 82 -4.36 -5.08 14.46
N ASN A 83 -5.29 -5.87 14.98
CA ASN A 83 -5.14 -7.32 15.08
C ASN A 83 -5.00 -8.01 13.72
N ALA A 84 -5.58 -7.45 12.65
CA ALA A 84 -5.46 -7.98 11.29
C ALA A 84 -4.11 -7.65 10.63
N CYS A 85 -3.31 -6.74 11.18
CA CYS A 85 -2.01 -6.37 10.63
C CYS A 85 -1.03 -7.54 10.69
N ILE A 86 -0.14 -7.63 9.69
CA ILE A 86 0.89 -8.68 9.64
C ILE A 86 1.82 -8.69 10.86
N ARG A 87 2.04 -7.54 11.52
CA ARG A 87 2.80 -7.46 12.77
C ARG A 87 2.18 -8.26 13.92
N CYS A 88 0.90 -8.57 13.84
CA CYS A 88 0.18 -9.42 14.80
C CYS A 88 0.13 -10.89 14.36
N TRP A 89 0.86 -11.28 13.30
CA TRP A 89 1.05 -12.66 12.91
C TRP A 89 2.05 -13.36 13.86
N PRO A 90 1.77 -14.58 14.34
CA PRO A 90 2.62 -15.27 15.31
C PRO A 90 4.09 -15.45 14.89
N GLY A 91 4.37 -15.62 13.59
CA GLY A 91 5.73 -15.78 13.08
C GLY A 91 6.49 -14.48 12.84
N TRP A 92 5.92 -13.31 13.19
CA TRP A 92 6.52 -12.01 12.90
C TRP A 92 7.91 -11.82 13.52
N SER A 93 8.17 -12.43 14.69
CA SER A 93 9.49 -12.39 15.35
C SER A 93 10.62 -13.00 14.52
N SER A 94 10.30 -13.85 13.55
CA SER A 94 11.27 -14.46 12.64
C SER A 94 11.63 -13.56 11.45
N VAL A 95 10.89 -12.46 11.24
CA VAL A 95 11.13 -11.53 10.13
C VAL A 95 12.32 -10.63 10.46
N LYS A 96 13.31 -10.61 9.57
CA LYS A 96 14.47 -9.71 9.67
C LYS A 96 14.19 -8.42 8.89
N PRO A 97 14.21 -7.24 9.53
CA PRO A 97 13.95 -5.99 8.84
C PRO A 97 15.15 -5.62 7.95
N LEU A 98 14.84 -5.18 6.73
CA LEU A 98 15.78 -4.54 5.80
C LEU A 98 15.17 -3.20 5.40
N PHE A 99 15.99 -2.15 5.40
CA PHE A 99 15.54 -0.79 5.09
C PHE A 99 16.17 -0.30 3.80
N LEU A 100 15.34 0.22 2.91
CA LEU A 100 15.81 0.97 1.74
C LEU A 100 16.01 2.43 2.16
N ALA A 101 17.24 2.94 2.01
CA ALA A 101 17.59 4.29 2.43
C ALA A 101 17.48 5.33 1.30
N GLN A 102 17.54 4.89 0.04
CA GLN A 102 17.55 5.80 -1.11
C GLN A 102 16.21 5.79 -1.84
N ASN A 103 15.57 6.96 -1.90
CA ASN A 103 14.37 7.14 -2.71
C ASN A 103 14.76 7.43 -4.17
N MET A 104 14.62 6.42 -5.04
CA MET A 104 14.95 6.53 -6.46
C MET A 104 13.88 7.27 -7.29
N ARG A 105 12.71 7.59 -6.71
CA ARG A 105 11.60 8.27 -7.41
C ARG A 105 11.69 9.79 -7.33
N VAL A 106 12.44 10.34 -6.37
CA VAL A 106 12.59 11.79 -6.22
C VAL A 106 13.44 12.30 -7.38
N ILE A 107 12.80 13.04 -8.29
CA ILE A 107 13.50 13.75 -9.35
C ILE A 107 14.34 14.85 -8.69
N SER A 108 15.61 14.91 -9.05
CA SER A 108 16.57 15.90 -8.54
C SER A 108 16.02 17.33 -8.66
N GLY A 109 15.92 18.02 -7.52
CA GLY A 109 15.44 19.39 -7.42
C GLY A 109 15.25 19.78 -5.93
N PRO A 110 15.62 21.01 -5.51
CA PRO A 110 15.50 21.43 -4.11
C PRO A 110 14.08 21.31 -3.54
N GLU A 111 13.06 21.62 -4.34
CA GLU A 111 11.66 21.55 -3.92
C GLU A 111 11.18 20.11 -3.75
N ASN A 112 11.52 19.22 -4.69
CA ASN A 112 11.18 17.80 -4.62
C ASN A 112 11.86 17.13 -3.43
N GLN A 113 13.11 17.48 -3.15
CA GLN A 113 13.85 16.98 -1.99
C GLN A 113 13.19 17.45 -0.68
N ARG A 114 12.87 18.74 -0.58
CA ARG A 114 12.15 19.30 0.60
C ARG A 114 10.79 18.63 0.80
N PHE A 115 10.05 18.36 -0.28
CA PHE A 115 8.77 17.67 -0.20
C PHE A 115 8.92 16.21 0.24
N ALA A 116 9.91 15.49 -0.30
CA ALA A 116 10.19 14.11 0.08
C ALA A 116 10.61 13.99 1.55
N GLU A 117 11.43 14.92 2.05
CA GLU A 117 11.82 15.01 3.47
C GLU A 117 10.61 15.28 4.36
N TRP A 118 9.74 16.21 3.96
CA TRP A 118 8.51 16.49 4.70
C TRP A 118 7.57 15.27 4.74
N LEU A 119 7.38 14.57 3.62
CA LEU A 119 6.60 13.33 3.58
C LEU A 119 7.19 12.25 4.49
N SER A 120 8.51 12.09 4.49
CA SER A 120 9.19 11.12 5.36
C SER A 120 9.01 11.45 6.85
N ALA A 121 9.11 12.74 7.22
CA ALA A 121 8.88 13.20 8.58
C ALA A 121 7.43 12.95 9.02
N LEU A 122 6.45 13.24 8.15
CA LEU A 122 5.03 13.04 8.42
C LEU A 122 4.70 11.59 8.79
N SER A 123 5.30 10.62 8.11
CA SER A 123 5.02 9.20 8.32
C SER A 123 5.44 8.67 9.69
N TYR A 124 6.54 9.17 10.25
CA TYR A 124 7.21 8.54 11.40
C TYR A 124 7.42 9.46 12.61
N THR A 125 7.02 10.73 12.53
CA THR A 125 7.17 11.69 13.63
C THR A 125 5.88 11.79 14.45
N PRO A 126 5.81 11.25 15.69
CA PRO A 126 4.56 11.21 16.45
C PRO A 126 3.98 12.60 16.76
N SER A 127 4.81 13.63 16.87
CA SER A 127 4.36 15.01 17.11
C SER A 127 3.62 15.63 15.94
N MET A 128 3.71 15.03 14.74
CA MET A 128 2.96 15.46 13.55
C MET A 128 1.60 14.77 13.43
N TYR A 129 1.23 13.90 14.37
CA TYR A 129 -0.06 13.23 14.36
C TYR A 129 -1.17 14.17 14.82
N GLY A 130 -2.20 14.34 13.98
CA GLY A 130 -3.34 15.21 14.27
C GLY A 130 -3.36 16.42 13.34
N SER A 131 -3.41 17.61 13.91
CA SER A 131 -3.36 18.85 13.14
C SER A 131 -2.00 19.01 12.48
N LEU A 132 -2.02 19.25 11.17
CA LEU A 132 -0.83 19.35 10.33
C LEU A 132 -0.81 20.71 9.64
N ASP A 133 0.31 21.40 9.75
CA ASP A 133 0.57 22.60 8.95
C ASP A 133 0.98 22.17 7.53
N ILE A 134 0.21 22.64 6.56
CA ILE A 134 0.49 22.38 5.15
C ILE A 134 1.68 23.26 4.71
N PRO A 135 2.75 22.68 4.14
CA PRO A 135 3.90 23.46 3.70
C PRO A 135 3.51 24.50 2.65
N GLU A 136 4.20 25.65 2.65
CA GLU A 136 3.96 26.75 1.70
C GLU A 136 4.08 26.34 0.22
N LEU A 137 4.83 25.28 -0.08
CA LEU A 137 4.96 24.71 -1.42
C LEU A 137 3.64 24.09 -1.95
N MET A 138 2.70 23.76 -1.06
CA MET A 138 1.39 23.19 -1.42
C MET A 138 0.32 24.29 -1.41
N LYS A 139 -0.23 24.59 -2.58
CA LYS A 139 -1.33 25.55 -2.70
C LYS A 139 -2.62 24.95 -2.14
N THR A 140 -3.32 25.71 -1.30
CA THR A 140 -4.60 25.32 -0.73
C THR A 140 -5.69 26.32 -1.13
N THR A 141 -6.92 25.84 -1.24
CA THR A 141 -8.09 26.67 -1.49
C THR A 141 -9.33 25.97 -0.93
N ASN A 142 -10.28 26.77 -0.45
CA ASN A 142 -11.62 26.35 -0.07
C ASN A 142 -12.66 26.72 -1.16
N ASP A 143 -12.26 27.41 -2.22
CA ASP A 143 -13.11 27.74 -3.36
C ASP A 143 -13.01 26.65 -4.44
N ARG A 144 -14.14 25.97 -4.67
CA ARG A 144 -14.27 24.91 -5.68
C ARG A 144 -14.02 25.41 -7.10
N THR A 145 -14.42 26.63 -7.41
CA THR A 145 -14.24 27.25 -8.73
C THR A 145 -12.75 27.50 -8.98
N VAL A 146 -12.07 28.11 -7.99
CA VAL A 146 -10.62 28.32 -8.05
C VAL A 146 -9.87 27.00 -8.19
N PHE A 147 -10.24 25.97 -7.42
CA PHE A 147 -9.65 24.65 -7.52
C PHE A 147 -9.82 24.03 -8.91
N ARG A 148 -11.06 24.01 -9.43
CA ARG A 148 -11.36 23.46 -10.75
C ARG A 148 -10.59 24.19 -11.84
N ASP A 149 -10.63 25.52 -11.84
CA ASP A 149 -10.01 26.33 -12.88
C ASP A 149 -8.46 26.25 -12.81
N PHE A 150 -7.89 25.99 -11.62
CA PHE A 150 -6.47 25.72 -11.44
C PHE A 150 -6.05 24.36 -12.02
N VAL A 151 -6.80 23.29 -11.72
CA VAL A 151 -6.47 21.94 -12.20
C VAL A 151 -6.82 21.81 -13.68
N TYR A 152 -8.05 22.10 -14.07
CA TYR A 152 -8.55 22.00 -15.45
C TYR A 152 -9.17 23.34 -15.92
N PRO A 153 -8.37 24.26 -16.47
CA PRO A 153 -8.88 25.52 -16.98
C PRO A 153 -9.87 25.33 -18.14
N ALA A 154 -10.87 26.21 -18.25
CA ALA A 154 -11.94 26.07 -19.25
C ALA A 154 -11.45 26.14 -20.71
N ARG A 155 -10.41 26.93 -21.01
CA ARG A 155 -9.93 27.12 -22.40
C ARG A 155 -9.29 25.87 -23.00
N PRO A 156 -8.31 25.20 -22.36
CA PRO A 156 -7.75 23.96 -22.90
C PRO A 156 -8.76 22.81 -22.97
N LEU A 157 -9.73 22.75 -22.05
CA LEU A 157 -10.79 21.73 -22.08
C LEU A 157 -11.69 21.81 -23.33
N GLN A 158 -11.81 23.00 -23.93
CA GLN A 158 -12.58 23.20 -25.17
C GLN A 158 -11.78 22.85 -26.42
N SER A 159 -10.48 22.56 -26.28
CA SER A 159 -9.63 22.13 -27.38
C SER A 159 -9.76 20.62 -27.63
N LEU A 160 -9.45 20.18 -28.85
CA LEU A 160 -9.31 18.75 -29.19
C LEU A 160 -8.02 18.12 -28.65
N ASP A 161 -7.20 18.89 -27.91
CA ASP A 161 -5.94 18.42 -27.36
C ASP A 161 -6.14 17.75 -26.00
N SER A 162 -5.87 16.45 -25.94
CA SER A 162 -5.96 15.66 -24.71
C SER A 162 -4.71 15.77 -23.81
N SER A 163 -3.68 16.53 -24.22
CA SER A 163 -2.43 16.67 -23.46
C SER A 163 -2.64 17.14 -22.03
N ILE A 164 -3.69 17.94 -21.78
CA ILE A 164 -4.06 18.43 -20.44
C ILE A 164 -4.38 17.29 -19.46
N PHE A 165 -4.75 16.10 -19.93
CA PHE A 165 -5.09 14.99 -19.04
C PHE A 165 -3.87 14.13 -18.67
N HIS A 166 -2.69 14.38 -19.25
CA HIS A 166 -1.52 13.52 -19.04
C HIS A 166 -0.82 13.77 -17.70
N ASP A 167 -0.83 15.01 -17.19
CA ASP A 167 -0.05 15.43 -16.02
C ASP A 167 -0.92 15.82 -14.82
N ARG A 168 -2.24 15.56 -14.87
CA ARG A 168 -3.22 16.08 -13.91
C ARG A 168 -4.20 15.01 -13.46
N ALA A 169 -4.54 15.06 -12.18
CA ALA A 169 -5.58 14.23 -11.58
C ALA A 169 -6.25 14.95 -10.42
N ILE A 170 -7.53 14.67 -10.20
CA ILE A 170 -8.25 15.06 -8.99
C ILE A 170 -8.42 13.80 -8.16
N LEU A 171 -7.89 13.81 -6.94
CA LEU A 171 -8.09 12.75 -5.97
C LEU A 171 -9.16 13.18 -4.97
N SER A 172 -9.99 12.22 -4.57
CA SER A 172 -11.06 12.42 -3.59
C SER A 172 -10.91 11.38 -2.48
N PRO A 173 -11.23 11.72 -1.21
CA PRO A 173 -11.14 10.77 -0.10
C PRO A 173 -12.14 9.62 -0.22
N ARG A 174 -13.18 9.76 -1.03
CA ARG A 174 -14.20 8.72 -1.24
C ARG A 174 -14.59 8.61 -2.71
N ASN A 175 -14.94 7.38 -3.12
CA ASN A 175 -15.37 7.07 -4.48
C ASN A 175 -16.72 7.71 -4.85
N ASP A 176 -17.64 7.87 -3.90
CA ASP A 176 -18.95 8.51 -4.11
C ASP A 176 -18.83 10.01 -4.47
N LEU A 177 -17.82 10.67 -3.90
CA LEU A 177 -17.50 12.07 -4.20
C LEU A 177 -16.87 12.26 -5.59
N VAL A 178 -16.20 11.23 -6.15
CA VAL A 178 -15.61 11.29 -7.50
C VAL A 178 -16.69 11.57 -8.55
N HIS A 179 -17.85 10.93 -8.43
CA HIS A 179 -18.98 11.14 -9.32
C HIS A 179 -19.52 12.58 -9.29
N HIS A 180 -19.47 13.24 -8.13
CA HIS A 180 -19.91 14.63 -7.95
C HIS A 180 -18.88 15.67 -8.41
N SER A 181 -17.60 15.28 -8.50
CA SER A 181 -16.52 16.12 -9.03
C SER A 181 -16.32 15.98 -10.54
N MET A 182 -16.68 14.83 -11.14
CA MET A 182 -16.49 14.55 -12.56
C MET A 182 -17.73 14.83 -13.44
N MET A 183 -18.91 14.99 -12.84
CA MET A 183 -20.13 15.39 -13.55
C MET A 183 -20.65 16.74 -13.04
N LYS A 184 -20.09 17.83 -13.58
CA LYS A 184 -20.75 19.14 -13.80
C LYS A 184 -19.79 20.12 -14.45
#